data_AF-A0A7W0MNX2-F1
#
_entry.id   AF-A0A7W0MNX2-F1
#
_cell.length_a   1.000
_cell.length_b   1.000
_cell.length_c   1.000
_cell.angle_alpha   90.00
_cell.angle_beta   90.00
_cell.angle_gamma   90.00
#
_symmetry.space_group_name_H-M   'P 1'
#
loop_
_entity.id
_entity.type
_entity.pdbx_description
1 polymer ?
#
loop_
_entity_poly.entity_id
_entity_poly.type
_entity_poly.pdbx_seq_one_letter_code
_entity_poly.pdbx_strand_id
1 'polypeptide(L)' 'MAASSQAHLLYVADPMCSWCWGFAPVIADIRAAFRDRLPLHLVMGGLRPGTS' A
#
# COMPACT_ATOMS: atom_id res chain seq x y z
N MET A 1 -26.17 15.88 -1.53
CA MET A 1 -25.50 14.57 -1.63
C MET A 1 -24.02 14.79 -1.34
N ALA A 2 -23.58 14.59 -0.09
CA ALA A 2 -22.16 14.61 0.21
C ALA A 2 -21.56 13.35 -0.42
N ALA A 3 -20.54 13.50 -1.28
CA ALA A 3 -19.72 12.36 -1.67
C ALA A 3 -19.16 11.77 -0.38
N SER A 4 -19.61 10.57 0.00
CA SER A 4 -18.96 9.81 1.06
C SER A 4 -17.61 9.38 0.51
N SER A 5 -16.63 10.28 0.62
CA SER A 5 -15.25 10.00 0.31
C SER A 5 -14.73 9.05 1.38
N GLN A 6 -15.09 7.77 1.27
CA GLN A 6 -14.54 6.74 2.13
C GLN A 6 -13.04 6.75 1.93
N ALA A 7 -12.32 7.17 2.97
CA ALA A 7 -10.87 7.22 2.94
C ALA A 7 -10.33 5.81 2.73
N HIS A 8 -9.24 5.70 1.97
CA HIS A 8 -8.51 4.46 1.77
C HIS A 8 -7.01 4.71 1.87
N LEU A 9 -6.26 3.69 2.24
CA LEU A 9 -4.81 3.75 2.34
C LEU A 9 -4.19 3.25 1.03
N LEU A 10 -3.59 4.15 0.28
CA LEU A 10 -2.80 3.79 -0.90
C LEU A 10 -1.37 3.43 -0.45
N TYR A 11 -1.01 2.16 -0.59
CA TYR A 11 0.35 1.67 -0.31
C TYR A 11 1.08 1.45 -1.63
N VAL A 12 1.98 2.38 -1.98
CA VAL A 12 2.83 2.25 -3.16
C VAL A 12 4.11 1.52 -2.77
N ALA A 13 4.35 0.35 -3.32
CA ALA A 13 5.50 -0.48 -3.00
C ALA A 13 5.98 -1.28 -4.20
N ASP A 14 7.23 -1.75 -4.12
CA ASP A 14 7.83 -2.58 -5.15
C ASP A 14 8.50 -3.80 -4.50
N PRO A 15 8.32 -5.02 -5.01
CA PRO A 15 8.94 -6.22 -4.45
C PRO A 15 10.46 -6.25 -4.59
N MET A 16 11.06 -5.41 -5.44
CA MET A 16 12.50 -5.24 -5.57
C MET A 16 13.06 -4.18 -4.60
N CYS A 17 12.22 -3.43 -3.90
CA CYS A 17 12.61 -2.38 -2.98
C CYS A 17 12.96 -2.99 -1.60
N SER A 18 14.23 -2.88 -1.20
CA SER A 18 14.72 -3.41 0.09
C SER A 18 14.04 -2.77 1.30
N TRP A 19 13.74 -1.47 1.24
CA TRP A 19 12.98 -0.77 2.27
C TRP A 19 11.54 -1.27 2.38
N CYS A 20 10.93 -1.62 1.25
CA CYS A 20 9.57 -2.14 1.17
C CYS A 20 9.51 -3.53 1.82
N TRP A 21 10.55 -4.34 1.66
CA TRP A 21 10.74 -5.59 2.42
C TRP A 21 10.87 -5.35 3.92
N GLY A 22 11.70 -4.38 4.34
CA GLY A 22 11.84 -4.02 5.76
C GLY A 22 10.53 -3.52 6.39
N PHE A 23 9.66 -2.89 5.60
CA PHE A 23 8.37 -2.36 6.05
C PHE A 23 7.20 -3.35 5.95
N ALA A 24 7.40 -4.50 5.30
CA ALA A 24 6.37 -5.52 5.10
C ALA A 24 5.61 -5.95 6.39
N PRO A 25 6.26 -6.21 7.55
CA PRO A 25 5.52 -6.54 8.76
C PRO A 25 4.68 -5.36 9.27
N VAL A 26 5.20 -4.13 9.16
CA VAL A 26 4.50 -2.93 9.64
C VAL A 26 3.22 -2.67 8.83
N ILE A 27 3.28 -2.79 7.50
CA ILE A 27 2.09 -2.59 6.67
C ILE A 27 1.06 -3.71 6.88
N ALA A 28 1.50 -4.93 7.21
CA ALA A 28 0.61 -6.02 7.58
C ALA A 28 -0.14 -5.73 8.89
N ASP A 29 0.54 -5.18 9.89
CA ASP A 29 -0.07 -4.76 11.16
C ASP A 29 -1.06 -3.61 10.97
N ILE A 30 -0.70 -2.61 10.15
CA ILE A 30 -1.60 -1.51 9.79
C ILE A 30 -2.86 -2.05 9.09
N ARG A 31 -2.70 -2.95 8.12
CA ARG A 31 -3.83 -3.58 7.43
C ARG A 31 -4.74 -4.33 8.39
N ALA A 32 -4.17 -5.06 9.36
CA ALA A 32 -4.93 -5.81 10.34
C ALA A 32 -5.72 -4.86 11.28
N ALA A 33 -5.07 -3.82 11.79
CA ALA A 33 -5.66 -2.87 12.73
C ALA A 33 -6.81 -2.04 12.13
N PHE A 34 -6.73 -1.72 10.84
CA PHE A 34 -7.68 -0.82 10.18
C PHE A 34 -8.59 -1.49 9.14
N ARG A 35 -8.57 -2.83 9.02
CA ARG A 35 -9.28 -3.60 7.99
C ARG A 35 -10.75 -3.22 7.78
N ASP A 36 -11.47 -2.86 8.84
CA ASP A 36 -12.91 -2.56 8.79
C ASP A 36 -13.23 -1.07 8.55
N ARG A 37 -12.21 -0.20 8.56
CA ARG A 37 -12.39 1.27 8.49
C ARG A 37 -11.59 1.94 7.39
N LEU A 38 -10.47 1.35 6.99
CA LEU A 38 -9.54 1.92 6.02
C LEU A 38 -9.06 0.81 5.07
N PRO A 39 -9.76 0.60 3.96
CA PRO A 39 -9.32 -0.33 2.92
C PRO A 39 -7.92 0.04 2.43
N LEU A 40 -7.03 -0.96 2.34
CA LEU A 40 -5.68 -0.79 1.80
C LEU A 40 -5.65 -1.19 0.33
N HIS A 41 -5.14 -0.30 -0.52
CA HIS A 41 -4.88 -0.56 -1.93
C HIS A 41 -3.39 -0.57 -2.19
N LEU A 42 -2.87 -1.72 -2.62
CA LEU A 42 -1.48 -1.86 -3.05
C LEU A 42 -1.35 -1.37 -4.50
N VAL A 43 -0.38 -0.50 -4.75
CA VAL A 43 0.02 -0.07 -6.10
C VAL A 43 1.50 -0.38 -6.30
N MET A 44 1.81 -0.97 -7.45
CA MET A 44 3.19 -1.25 -7.84
C MET A 44 3.93 0.06 -8.13
N GLY A 45 5.00 0.33 -7.38
CA GLY A 45 5.77 1.56 -7.48
C GLY A 45 6.66 1.66 -8.73
N GLY A 46 7.06 0.52 -9.31
CA GLY A 46 7.88 0.49 -10.52
C GLY A 46 9.31 0.96 -10.29
N LEU A 47 10.01 0.31 -9.34
CA LEU A 47 11.36 0.70 -8.93
C LEU A 47 12.36 0.71 -10.09
N ARG A 48 12.18 -0.19 -11.06
CA ARG A 48 13.02 -0.28 -12.25
C ARG A 48 12.17 -0.43 -13.51
N PRO A 49 12.32 0.46 -14.50
CA PRO A 49 11.68 0.26 -15.80
C PRO A 49 12.35 -0.92 -16.52
N GLY A 50 11.56 -1.86 -17.01
CA GLY A 50 12.00 -3.01 -17.81
C GLY A 50 12.36 -2.62 -19.24
N THR A 51 13.24 -1.64 -19.40
CA THR A 51 13.76 -1.22 -20.72
C THR A 51 14.99 -2.06 -21.05
N SER A 52 14.81 -3.01 -21.95
CA SER A 52 15.85 -3.74 -22.68
C SER A 52 15.67 -3.50 -24.17
#